data_AF-A0A182UH65-F1
#
_entry.id   AF-A0A182UH65-F1
#
_cell.length_a   1.000
_cell.length_b   1.000
_cell.length_c   1.000
_cell.angle_alpha   90.00
_cell.angle_beta   90.00
_cell.angle_gamma   90.00
#
_symmetry.space_group_name_H-M   'P 1'
#
loop_
_entity.id
_entity.type
_entity.pdbx_description
1 polymer ?
#
loop_
_entity_poly.entity_id
_entity_poly.type
_entity_poly.pdbx_seq_one_letter_code
_entity_poly.pdbx_strand_id
1 'polypeptide(L)'
;MWKIICFKLKQPTTTTDPPMRGEADKLKHKAKNFLRTLGACGAGSATPSHAKRMDAQTKQNLLERRKARSLLKTVINVGHKFLVLLVRWLSRTIYGEHGKRMPPITNLILMESATSLATKIRTRKLTSVEVTQAFIDRCREVNPLLNCVVDERFEAALKDAERADKLIASGTMTVEQLEREKPFLGVPISTKDCIRVEGLLHTSGIWNRRNIRGDKDARAMELMRRAGAIPFALTNVSECCMWWESVNTIHGRSRNPYDANRIVGGSSGGEGCIQAA
;
A
#
# COMPACT_ATOMS: atom_id res chain seq x y z
N MET A 1 22.24 3.40 4.06
CA MET A 1 22.66 1.99 4.14
C MET A 1 21.47 1.20 4.70
N TRP A 2 20.52 0.82 3.85
CA TRP A 2 19.31 0.08 4.25
C TRP A 2 19.53 -1.41 3.93
N LYS A 3 19.60 -2.24 4.97
CA LYS A 3 19.57 -3.70 4.84
C LYS A 3 18.11 -4.14 4.84
N ILE A 4 17.66 -4.70 3.73
CA ILE A 4 16.39 -5.43 3.63
C ILE A 4 16.60 -6.78 4.34
N ILE A 5 15.83 -7.02 5.40
CA ILE A 5 15.71 -8.33 6.05
C ILE A 5 14.66 -9.10 5.26
N CYS A 6 15.09 -10.09 4.48
CA CYS A 6 14.18 -11.06 3.86
C CYS A 6 13.82 -12.14 4.88
N PHE A 7 12.55 -12.21 5.27
CA PHE A 7 11.97 -13.32 6.02
C PHE A 7 11.94 -14.57 5.13
N LYS A 8 12.56 -15.65 5.59
CA LYS A 8 12.63 -16.94 4.89
C LYS A 8 11.38 -17.75 5.24
N LEU A 9 10.34 -17.68 4.41
CA LEU A 9 9.18 -18.56 4.55
C LEU A 9 9.56 -19.98 4.08
N LYS A 10 9.43 -20.94 4.99
CA LYS A 10 9.60 -22.38 4.76
C LYS A 10 8.35 -22.89 4.04
N GLN A 11 8.49 -23.34 2.79
CA GLN A 11 7.36 -23.92 2.05
C GLN A 11 7.13 -25.40 2.44
N PRO A 12 5.88 -25.88 2.48
CA PRO A 12 5.57 -27.28 2.72
C PRO A 12 5.80 -28.12 1.46
N THR A 13 6.22 -29.37 1.69
CA THR A 13 6.54 -30.39 0.69
C THR A 13 5.34 -31.28 0.37
N THR A 14 4.94 -31.38 -0.91
CA THR A 14 4.35 -32.56 -1.60
C THR A 14 4.11 -32.20 -3.09
N THR A 15 4.92 -32.72 -4.05
CA THR A 15 4.57 -33.75 -5.07
C THR A 15 3.21 -33.51 -5.78
N THR A 16 3.06 -33.32 -7.09
CA THR A 16 3.77 -33.83 -8.29
C THR A 16 3.57 -32.88 -9.48
N ASP A 17 4.65 -32.34 -10.03
CA ASP A 17 4.70 -31.82 -11.41
C ASP A 17 6.12 -32.10 -11.95
N PRO A 18 6.28 -32.55 -13.20
CA PRO A 18 7.60 -32.85 -13.75
C PRO A 18 8.47 -31.58 -13.81
N PRO A 19 9.79 -31.69 -13.63
CA PRO A 19 10.62 -30.51 -13.44
C PRO A 19 10.79 -29.73 -14.75
N MET A 20 10.14 -28.56 -14.83
CA MET A 20 10.33 -27.50 -15.83
C MET A 20 11.79 -26.98 -15.93
N ARG A 21 12.74 -27.54 -15.15
CA ARG A 21 14.17 -27.21 -15.24
C ARG A 21 14.80 -27.68 -16.55
N GLY A 22 14.43 -28.87 -17.05
CA GLY A 22 15.02 -29.40 -18.28
C GLY A 22 14.65 -28.58 -19.52
N GLU A 23 13.46 -27.99 -19.53
CA GLU A 23 12.95 -27.19 -20.65
C GLU A 23 13.47 -25.74 -20.61
N ALA A 24 13.58 -25.16 -19.41
CA ALA A 24 14.22 -23.86 -19.20
C ALA A 24 15.71 -23.89 -19.56
N ASP A 25 16.43 -24.98 -19.27
CA ASP A 25 17.83 -25.13 -19.64
C ASP A 25 18.01 -25.40 -21.14
N LYS A 26 17.10 -26.15 -21.78
CA LYS A 26 17.03 -26.26 -23.24
C LYS A 26 16.77 -24.91 -23.91
N LEU A 27 15.86 -24.10 -23.37
CA LEU A 27 15.56 -22.74 -23.88
C LEU A 27 16.74 -21.79 -23.70
N LYS A 28 17.43 -21.83 -22.55
CA LYS A 28 18.68 -21.08 -22.34
C LYS A 28 19.77 -21.52 -23.31
N HIS A 29 19.91 -22.82 -23.57
CA HIS A 29 20.89 -23.33 -24.52
C HIS A 29 20.55 -22.93 -25.97
N LYS A 30 19.26 -22.92 -26.32
CA LYS A 30 18.75 -22.48 -27.63
C LYS A 30 18.94 -20.97 -27.81
N ALA A 31 18.67 -20.17 -26.78
CA ALA A 31 18.91 -18.72 -26.78
C ALA A 31 20.41 -18.38 -26.84
N LYS A 32 21.26 -19.15 -26.14
CA LYS A 32 22.72 -18.99 -26.18
C LYS A 32 23.31 -19.39 -27.54
N ASN A 33 22.74 -20.41 -28.18
CA ASN A 33 23.11 -20.81 -29.55
C ASN A 33 22.60 -19.80 -30.59
N PHE A 34 21.40 -19.25 -30.41
CA PHE A 34 20.83 -18.19 -31.27
C PHE A 34 21.62 -16.87 -31.17
N LEU A 35 22.02 -16.47 -29.96
CA LEU A 35 22.91 -15.34 -29.74
C LEU A 35 24.33 -15.58 -30.31
N ARG A 36 24.82 -16.83 -30.30
CA ARG A 36 26.06 -17.21 -31.00
C ARG A 36 25.93 -17.17 -32.52
N THR A 37 24.78 -17.55 -33.07
CA THR A 37 24.54 -17.48 -34.53
C THR A 37 24.34 -16.05 -35.00
N LEU A 38 23.67 -15.20 -34.21
CA LEU A 38 23.59 -13.76 -34.46
C LEU A 38 24.97 -13.07 -34.33
N GLY A 39 25.83 -13.55 -33.43
CA GLY A 39 27.24 -13.13 -33.36
C GLY A 39 28.12 -13.68 -34.49
N ALA A 40 27.71 -14.76 -35.17
CA ALA A 40 28.47 -15.42 -36.24
C ALA A 40 28.04 -15.02 -37.66
N CYS A 41 26.82 -14.47 -37.85
CA CYS A 41 26.38 -13.93 -39.14
C CYS A 41 27.11 -12.63 -39.56
N GLY A 42 28.04 -12.13 -38.74
CA GLY A 42 28.97 -11.05 -39.12
C GLY A 42 30.38 -11.52 -39.50
N ALA A 43 30.64 -12.84 -39.56
CA ALA A 43 31.96 -13.38 -39.86
C ALA A 43 32.06 -13.89 -41.30
N GLY A 44 31.98 -12.95 -42.26
CA GLY A 44 32.60 -13.18 -43.56
C GLY A 44 34.13 -13.28 -43.38
N SER A 45 34.75 -14.22 -44.08
CA SER A 45 36.19 -14.51 -44.08
C SER A 45 37.05 -13.25 -44.22
N ALA A 46 37.57 -12.74 -43.10
CA ALA A 46 38.62 -11.74 -43.09
C ALA A 46 39.96 -12.46 -42.91
N THR A 47 40.76 -12.46 -43.98
CA THR A 47 42.22 -12.68 -43.94
C THR A 47 42.87 -11.91 -42.78
N PRO A 48 43.95 -12.39 -42.15
CA PRO A 48 44.64 -11.65 -41.10
C PRO A 48 45.46 -10.51 -41.73
N SER A 49 44.79 -9.42 -42.12
CA SER A 49 45.47 -8.19 -42.51
C SER A 49 44.73 -6.98 -41.94
N HIS A 50 45.48 -6.16 -41.22
CA HIS A 50 45.10 -4.87 -40.66
C HIS A 50 43.89 -4.81 -39.70
N ALA A 51 44.16 -5.04 -38.41
CA ALA A 51 43.57 -4.17 -37.40
C ALA A 51 43.97 -2.74 -37.77
N LYS A 52 43.10 -1.99 -38.47
CA LYS A 52 43.33 -0.58 -38.79
C LYS A 52 43.66 0.14 -37.48
N ARG A 53 44.93 0.52 -37.30
CA ARG A 53 45.35 1.43 -36.25
C ARG A 53 44.45 2.65 -36.38
N MET A 54 43.49 2.83 -35.47
CA MET A 54 42.71 4.05 -35.42
C MET A 54 43.70 5.21 -35.38
N ASP A 55 43.59 6.10 -36.36
CA ASP A 55 44.49 7.24 -36.45
C ASP A 55 44.34 8.12 -35.19
N ALA A 56 45.39 8.86 -34.85
CA ALA A 56 45.43 9.68 -33.65
C ALA A 56 44.32 10.75 -33.62
N GLN A 57 43.95 11.30 -34.78
CA GLN A 57 42.87 12.27 -34.96
C GLN A 57 41.51 11.66 -34.61
N THR A 58 41.22 10.44 -35.05
CA THR A 58 39.96 9.77 -34.72
C THR A 58 39.86 9.47 -33.22
N LYS A 59 40.96 9.05 -32.57
CA LYS A 59 41.01 8.87 -31.11
C LYS A 59 40.78 10.19 -30.36
N GLN A 60 41.40 11.27 -30.83
CA GLN A 60 41.25 12.60 -30.26
C GLN A 60 39.80 13.11 -30.39
N ASN A 61 39.20 12.97 -31.57
CA ASN A 61 37.80 13.34 -31.82
C ASN A 61 36.81 12.55 -30.94
N LEU A 62 37.06 11.26 -30.70
CA LEU A 62 36.25 10.45 -29.78
C LEU A 62 36.42 10.89 -28.32
N LEU A 63 37.65 11.24 -27.93
CA LEU A 63 37.95 11.76 -26.59
C LEU A 63 37.23 13.09 -26.37
N GLU A 64 37.29 14.02 -27.32
CA GLU A 64 36.60 15.31 -27.27
C GLU A 64 35.08 15.14 -27.26
N ARG A 65 34.51 14.24 -28.08
CA ARG A 65 33.09 13.89 -28.01
C ARG A 65 32.69 13.29 -26.65
N ARG A 66 33.55 12.46 -26.03
CA ARG A 66 33.33 11.91 -24.69
C ARG A 66 33.38 13.00 -23.62
N LYS A 67 34.37 13.90 -23.69
CA LYS A 67 34.48 15.06 -22.81
C LYS A 67 33.27 15.98 -22.94
N ALA A 68 32.85 16.30 -24.16
CA ALA A 68 31.66 17.11 -24.44
C ALA A 68 30.38 16.46 -23.89
N ARG A 69 30.19 15.15 -24.08
CA ARG A 69 29.06 14.41 -23.47
C ARG A 69 29.11 14.41 -21.94
N SER A 70 30.30 14.27 -21.35
CA SER A 70 30.51 14.32 -19.91
C SER A 70 30.21 15.70 -19.33
N LEU A 71 30.67 16.76 -20.01
CA LEU A 71 30.39 18.15 -19.68
C LEU A 71 28.88 18.43 -19.76
N LEU A 72 28.24 18.04 -20.87
CA LEU A 72 26.79 18.19 -21.04
C LEU A 72 26.00 17.48 -19.93
N LYS A 73 26.37 16.25 -19.58
CA LYS A 73 25.73 15.51 -18.48
C LYS A 73 25.92 16.23 -17.15
N THR A 74 27.09 16.82 -16.90
CA THR A 74 27.36 17.61 -15.70
C THR A 74 26.49 18.86 -15.66
N VAL A 75 26.40 19.61 -16.76
CA VAL A 75 25.56 20.81 -16.88
C VAL A 75 24.08 20.46 -16.64
N ILE A 76 23.58 19.39 -17.27
CA ILE A 76 22.19 18.90 -17.05
C ILE A 76 21.98 18.54 -15.58
N ASN A 77 22.91 17.83 -14.95
CA ASN A 77 22.79 17.45 -13.54
C ASN A 77 22.79 18.66 -12.60
N VAL A 78 23.66 19.65 -12.85
CA VAL A 78 23.71 20.89 -12.05
C VAL A 78 22.42 21.69 -12.25
N GLY A 79 21.96 21.86 -13.49
CA GLY A 79 20.70 22.52 -13.81
C GLY A 79 19.50 21.82 -13.15
N HIS A 80 19.44 20.50 -13.21
CA HIS A 80 18.41 19.71 -12.52
C HIS A 80 18.45 19.91 -11.00
N LYS A 81 19.63 19.91 -10.37
CA LYS A 81 19.78 20.19 -8.93
C LYS A 81 19.29 21.59 -8.57
N PHE A 82 19.65 22.60 -9.36
CA PHE A 82 19.18 23.96 -9.16
C PHE A 82 17.65 24.05 -9.27
N LEU A 83 17.06 23.43 -10.29
CA LEU A 83 15.61 23.36 -10.47
C LEU A 83 14.93 22.69 -9.27
N VAL A 84 15.47 21.56 -8.77
CA VAL A 84 14.93 20.87 -7.58
C VAL A 84 15.01 21.78 -6.35
N LEU A 85 16.11 22.51 -6.15
CA LEU A 85 16.25 23.44 -5.03
C LEU A 85 15.25 24.60 -5.13
N LEU A 86 15.08 25.17 -6.33
CA LEU A 86 14.11 26.23 -6.60
C LEU A 86 12.69 25.76 -6.33
N VAL A 87 12.30 24.58 -6.83
CA VAL A 87 10.98 24.00 -6.59
C VAL A 87 10.76 23.75 -5.09
N ARG A 88 11.78 23.22 -4.37
CA ARG A 88 11.67 23.01 -2.92
C ARG A 88 11.55 24.31 -2.14
N TRP A 89 12.27 25.35 -2.55
CA TRP A 89 12.17 26.68 -1.96
C TRP A 89 10.78 27.27 -2.17
N LEU A 90 10.27 27.29 -3.42
CA LEU A 90 8.91 27.75 -3.74
C LEU A 90 7.85 26.96 -2.97
N SER A 91 7.98 25.63 -2.92
CA SER A 91 7.05 24.77 -2.19
C SER A 91 7.05 25.07 -0.69
N ARG A 92 8.21 25.30 -0.09
CA ARG A 92 8.34 25.69 1.33
C ARG A 92 7.70 27.06 1.60
N THR A 93 7.84 28.01 0.68
CA THR A 93 7.22 29.33 0.83
C THR A 93 5.69 29.26 0.73
N ILE A 94 5.15 28.42 -0.17
CA ILE A 94 3.70 28.30 -0.38
C ILE A 94 3.02 27.44 0.69
N TYR A 95 3.60 26.28 1.01
CA TYR A 95 2.97 25.27 1.87
C TYR A 95 3.51 25.25 3.30
N GLY A 96 4.55 26.05 3.59
CA GLY A 96 5.30 25.97 4.84
C GLY A 96 6.25 24.77 4.87
N GLU A 97 7.04 24.67 5.95
CA GLU A 97 7.99 23.58 6.13
C GLU A 97 7.31 22.27 6.57
N HIS A 98 6.22 22.39 7.35
CA HIS A 98 5.43 21.29 7.88
C HIS A 98 3.94 21.57 7.73
N GLY A 99 3.18 20.54 7.39
CA GLY A 99 1.72 20.61 7.42
C GLY A 99 1.17 20.64 8.85
N LYS A 100 -0.13 20.87 8.96
CA LYS A 100 -0.85 20.77 10.23
C LYS A 100 -0.65 19.37 10.83
N ARG A 101 -0.39 19.32 12.14
CA ARG A 101 -0.25 18.06 12.89
C ARG A 101 -1.61 17.63 13.42
N MET A 102 -1.82 16.32 13.47
CA MET A 102 -2.97 15.74 14.14
C MET A 102 -2.87 15.90 15.67
N PRO A 103 -4.00 15.96 16.38
CA PRO A 103 -4.00 15.95 17.84
C PRO A 103 -3.39 14.65 18.40
N PRO A 104 -2.74 14.71 19.57
CA PRO A 104 -2.11 13.56 20.19
C PRO A 104 -3.14 12.51 20.61
N ILE A 105 -2.71 11.25 20.65
CA ILE A 105 -3.55 10.14 21.10
C ILE A 105 -3.73 10.25 22.62
N THR A 106 -4.99 10.35 23.06
CA THR A 106 -5.37 10.43 24.48
C THR A 106 -5.89 9.10 25.03
N ASN A 107 -6.52 8.28 24.18
CA ASN A 107 -7.06 6.98 24.56
C ASN A 107 -6.09 5.84 24.19
N LEU A 108 -5.57 5.13 25.19
CA LEU A 108 -4.60 4.05 25.01
C LEU A 108 -5.17 2.80 24.32
N ILE A 109 -6.50 2.64 24.26
CA ILE A 109 -7.15 1.57 23.47
C ILE A 109 -6.70 1.62 22.00
N LEU A 110 -6.48 2.83 21.47
CA LEU A 110 -6.06 3.06 20.08
C LEU A 110 -4.65 2.53 19.78
N MET A 111 -3.83 2.29 20.81
CA MET A 111 -2.46 1.79 20.68
C MET A 111 -2.37 0.26 20.77
N GLU A 112 -3.49 -0.42 21.03
CA GLU A 112 -3.53 -1.87 21.16
C GLU A 112 -3.60 -2.56 19.80
N SER A 113 -2.96 -3.72 19.68
CA SER A 113 -3.10 -4.55 18.48
C SER A 113 -4.50 -5.16 18.40
N ALA A 114 -4.95 -5.48 17.18
CA ALA A 114 -6.23 -6.15 16.96
C ALA A 114 -6.37 -7.47 17.75
N THR A 115 -5.28 -8.24 17.87
CA THR A 115 -5.27 -9.50 18.65
C THR A 115 -5.35 -9.25 20.15
N SER A 116 -4.68 -8.21 20.65
CA SER A 116 -4.77 -7.78 22.05
C SER A 116 -6.19 -7.33 22.39
N LEU A 117 -6.80 -6.47 21.55
CA LEU A 117 -8.18 -6.03 21.69
C LEU A 117 -9.15 -7.21 21.71
N ALA A 118 -9.04 -8.14 20.76
CA ALA A 118 -9.91 -9.30 20.70
C ALA A 118 -9.82 -10.16 21.98
N THR A 119 -8.60 -10.36 22.50
CA THR A 119 -8.38 -11.07 23.77
C THR A 119 -8.97 -10.33 24.96
N LYS A 120 -8.76 -9.00 25.05
CA LYS A 120 -9.31 -8.18 26.13
C LYS A 120 -10.84 -8.14 26.10
N ILE A 121 -11.44 -8.10 24.92
CA ILE A 121 -12.90 -8.14 24.73
C ILE A 121 -13.43 -9.51 25.17
N ARG A 122 -12.90 -10.61 24.64
CA ARG A 122 -13.35 -11.98 25.02
C ARG A 122 -13.20 -12.27 26.52
N THR A 123 -12.16 -11.72 27.14
CA THR A 123 -11.90 -11.86 28.60
C THR A 123 -12.60 -10.79 29.45
N ARG A 124 -13.48 -9.97 28.85
CA ARG A 124 -14.25 -8.90 29.50
C ARG A 124 -13.40 -7.84 30.23
N LYS A 125 -12.13 -7.68 29.83
CA LYS A 125 -11.26 -6.59 30.31
C LYS A 125 -11.60 -5.25 29.66
N LEU A 126 -12.16 -5.29 28.46
CA LEU A 126 -12.72 -4.16 27.72
C LEU A 126 -14.05 -4.62 27.11
N THR A 127 -14.95 -3.68 26.84
CA THR A 127 -16.17 -3.98 26.05
C THR A 127 -15.94 -3.66 24.58
N SER A 128 -16.60 -4.38 23.68
CA SER A 128 -16.57 -4.09 22.25
C SER A 128 -17.14 -2.71 21.95
N VAL A 129 -18.16 -2.28 22.69
CA VAL A 129 -18.75 -0.92 22.56
C VAL A 129 -17.72 0.15 22.91
N GLU A 130 -17.01 0.02 24.05
CA GLU A 130 -15.96 0.96 24.46
C GLU A 130 -14.84 1.05 23.42
N VAL A 131 -14.39 -0.10 22.90
CA VAL A 131 -13.36 -0.14 21.86
C VAL A 131 -13.87 0.53 20.60
N THR A 132 -15.05 0.16 20.10
CA THR A 132 -15.62 0.73 18.86
C THR A 132 -15.83 2.23 18.98
N GLN A 133 -16.33 2.71 20.13
CA GLN A 133 -16.52 4.13 20.40
C GLN A 133 -15.18 4.89 20.37
N ALA A 134 -14.12 4.35 20.95
CA ALA A 134 -12.79 4.97 20.92
C ALA A 134 -12.28 5.20 19.47
N PHE A 135 -12.44 4.22 18.59
CA PHE A 135 -12.06 4.34 17.18
C PHE A 135 -12.95 5.33 16.41
N ILE A 136 -14.26 5.38 16.70
CA ILE A 136 -15.19 6.36 16.12
C ILE A 136 -14.80 7.78 16.51
N ASP A 137 -14.51 8.00 17.79
CA ASP A 137 -14.12 9.31 18.31
C ASP A 137 -12.80 9.77 17.69
N ARG A 138 -11.82 8.87 17.58
CA ARG A 138 -10.56 9.18 16.88
C ARG A 138 -10.80 9.55 15.42
N CYS A 139 -11.65 8.80 14.70
CA CYS A 139 -11.98 9.12 13.31
C CYS A 139 -12.61 10.52 13.19
N ARG A 140 -13.56 10.86 14.06
CA ARG A 140 -14.20 12.19 14.07
C ARG A 140 -13.21 13.31 14.35
N GLU A 141 -12.23 13.06 15.21
CA GLU A 141 -11.20 14.02 15.57
C GLU A 141 -10.21 14.29 14.41
N VAL A 142 -9.71 13.24 13.75
CA VAL A 142 -8.62 13.38 12.76
C VAL A 142 -9.09 13.50 11.31
N ASN A 143 -10.26 12.96 10.96
CA ASN A 143 -10.70 12.90 9.56
C ASN A 143 -10.92 14.28 8.91
N PRO A 144 -11.38 15.34 9.62
CA PRO A 144 -11.45 16.69 9.02
C PRO A 144 -10.10 17.23 8.54
N LEU A 145 -9.00 16.80 9.18
CA LEU A 145 -7.64 17.14 8.77
C LEU A 145 -7.15 16.23 7.63
N LEU A 146 -7.35 14.92 7.79
CA LEU A 146 -6.67 13.90 6.99
C LEU A 146 -7.48 13.41 5.79
N ASN A 147 -8.82 13.44 5.84
CA ASN A 147 -9.73 12.97 4.79
C ASN A 147 -9.43 11.52 4.36
N CYS A 148 -9.38 10.61 5.34
CA CYS A 148 -9.02 9.21 5.14
C CYS A 148 -10.24 8.30 5.17
N VAL A 149 -11.28 8.64 5.92
CA VAL A 149 -12.60 7.97 5.95
C VAL A 149 -13.56 8.70 5.01
N VAL A 150 -14.19 7.95 4.10
CA VAL A 150 -15.04 8.49 3.02
C VAL A 150 -16.51 8.08 3.10
N ASP A 151 -16.82 7.00 3.82
CA ASP A 151 -18.17 6.59 4.22
C ASP A 151 -18.08 5.83 5.53
N GLU A 152 -19.17 5.79 6.30
CA GLU A 152 -19.16 5.24 7.65
C GLU A 152 -20.48 4.56 8.03
N ARG A 153 -20.42 3.62 9.00
CA ARG A 153 -21.59 2.95 9.59
C ARG A 153 -21.51 2.90 11.12
N PHE A 154 -21.06 3.97 11.77
CA PHE A 154 -20.77 4.07 13.20
C PHE A 154 -21.95 3.62 14.07
N GLU A 155 -23.17 4.06 13.80
CA GLU A 155 -24.35 3.62 14.56
C GLU A 155 -24.59 2.10 14.44
N ALA A 156 -24.46 1.55 13.23
CA ALA A 156 -24.62 0.12 13.01
C ALA A 156 -23.43 -0.67 13.61
N ALA A 157 -22.22 -0.11 13.58
CA ALA A 157 -21.04 -0.70 14.18
C ALA A 157 -21.17 -0.78 15.72
N LEU A 158 -21.71 0.25 16.37
CA LEU A 158 -22.02 0.22 17.81
C LEU A 158 -23.07 -0.85 18.14
N LYS A 159 -24.13 -0.98 17.32
CA LYS A 159 -25.09 -2.08 17.48
C LYS A 159 -24.44 -3.46 17.27
N ASP A 160 -23.49 -3.58 16.34
CA ASP A 160 -22.72 -4.82 16.12
C ASP A 160 -21.85 -5.14 17.35
N ALA A 161 -21.26 -4.11 17.95
CA ALA A 161 -20.44 -4.21 19.16
C ALA A 161 -21.27 -4.64 20.38
N GLU A 162 -22.45 -4.05 20.59
CA GLU A 162 -23.39 -4.49 21.63
C GLU A 162 -23.77 -5.96 21.49
N ARG A 163 -23.94 -6.45 20.25
CA ARG A 163 -24.23 -7.88 20.01
C ARG A 163 -23.05 -8.78 20.36
N ALA A 164 -21.81 -8.34 20.09
CA ALA A 164 -20.61 -9.06 20.52
C ALA A 164 -20.52 -9.13 22.06
N ASP A 165 -20.77 -8.00 22.74
CA ASP A 165 -20.76 -7.95 24.21
C ASP A 165 -21.87 -8.82 24.82
N LYS A 166 -23.08 -8.83 24.24
CA LYS A 166 -24.17 -9.72 24.65
C LYS A 166 -23.85 -11.20 24.45
N LEU A 167 -23.20 -11.58 23.34
CA LEU A 167 -22.75 -12.95 23.10
C LEU A 167 -21.73 -13.39 24.16
N ILE A 168 -20.82 -12.51 24.53
CA ILE A 168 -19.85 -12.78 25.59
C ILE A 168 -20.59 -12.90 26.93
N ALA A 169 -21.52 -11.99 27.24
CA ALA A 169 -22.30 -11.96 28.48
C ALA A 169 -23.19 -13.21 28.66
N SER A 170 -23.75 -13.75 27.58
CA SER A 170 -24.63 -14.92 27.63
C SER A 170 -23.93 -16.21 28.10
N GLY A 171 -22.59 -16.25 28.01
CA GLY A 171 -21.80 -17.42 28.42
C GLY A 171 -22.03 -18.66 27.55
N THR A 172 -22.69 -18.53 26.39
CA THR A 172 -23.02 -19.65 25.50
C THR A 172 -21.78 -20.26 24.83
N MET A 173 -20.69 -19.49 24.73
CA MET A 173 -19.40 -19.94 24.20
C MET A 173 -18.30 -19.64 25.22
N THR A 174 -17.37 -20.58 25.40
CA THR A 174 -16.18 -20.36 26.23
C THR A 174 -15.21 -19.40 25.54
N VAL A 175 -14.25 -18.85 26.28
CA VAL A 175 -13.22 -17.95 25.73
C VAL A 175 -12.43 -18.64 24.61
N GLU A 176 -12.11 -19.92 24.77
CA GLU A 176 -11.36 -20.74 23.80
C GLU A 176 -12.18 -21.00 22.53
N GLN A 177 -13.49 -21.24 22.68
CA GLN A 177 -14.39 -21.38 21.53
C GLN A 177 -14.49 -20.06 20.76
N LEU A 178 -14.65 -18.93 21.47
CA LEU A 178 -14.69 -17.61 20.86
C LEU A 178 -13.36 -17.28 20.16
N GLU A 179 -12.21 -17.63 20.73
CA GLU A 179 -10.91 -17.43 20.09
C GLU A 179 -10.77 -18.23 18.79
N ARG A 180 -11.19 -19.50 18.78
CA ARG A 180 -11.10 -20.37 17.60
C ARG A 180 -12.08 -19.99 16.49
N GLU A 181 -13.32 -19.68 16.85
CA GLU A 181 -14.41 -19.49 15.86
C GLU A 181 -14.64 -18.01 15.51
N LYS A 182 -14.27 -17.10 16.41
CA LYS A 182 -14.43 -15.64 16.27
C LYS A 182 -13.15 -14.91 16.72
N PRO A 183 -12.00 -15.14 16.05
CA PRO A 183 -10.70 -14.63 16.49
C PRO A 183 -10.62 -13.10 16.61
N PHE A 184 -11.50 -12.37 15.92
CA PHE A 184 -11.59 -10.90 15.96
C PHE A 184 -12.91 -10.39 16.55
N LEU A 185 -13.58 -11.18 17.39
CA LEU A 185 -14.84 -10.80 18.03
C LEU A 185 -14.79 -9.41 18.64
N GLY A 186 -15.66 -8.53 18.16
CA GLY A 186 -15.86 -7.19 18.69
C GLY A 186 -14.82 -6.16 18.28
N VAL A 187 -13.86 -6.51 17.41
CA VAL A 187 -12.80 -5.59 16.96
C VAL A 187 -13.27 -4.77 15.76
N PRO A 188 -13.24 -3.43 15.82
CA PRO A 188 -13.58 -2.58 14.68
C PRO A 188 -12.52 -2.67 13.57
N ILE A 189 -12.97 -2.69 12.31
CA ILE A 189 -12.09 -2.71 11.13
C ILE A 189 -12.55 -1.70 10.07
N SER A 190 -11.60 -1.04 9.43
CA SER A 190 -11.82 -0.27 8.20
C SER A 190 -11.59 -1.14 6.97
N THR A 191 -12.10 -0.70 5.82
CA THR A 191 -11.70 -1.27 4.53
C THR A 191 -11.74 -0.23 3.42
N LYS A 192 -11.11 -0.52 2.30
CA LYS A 192 -11.09 0.38 1.14
C LYS A 192 -12.49 0.55 0.55
N ASP A 193 -12.81 1.74 0.03
CA ASP A 193 -14.02 1.99 -0.76
C ASP A 193 -14.17 1.06 -2.00
N CYS A 194 -13.09 0.47 -2.51
CA CYS A 194 -13.19 -0.52 -3.59
C CYS A 194 -13.59 -1.94 -3.13
N ILE A 195 -13.64 -2.19 -1.82
CA ILE A 195 -14.08 -3.46 -1.23
C ILE A 195 -15.52 -3.26 -0.76
N ARG A 196 -16.43 -4.07 -1.30
CA ARG A 196 -17.86 -3.91 -1.02
C ARG A 196 -18.18 -4.24 0.43
N VAL A 197 -18.90 -3.31 1.08
CA VAL A 197 -19.53 -3.50 2.39
C VAL A 197 -21.01 -3.18 2.22
N GLU A 198 -21.89 -4.02 2.75
CA GLU A 198 -23.34 -3.84 2.66
C GLU A 198 -23.77 -2.47 3.20
N GLY A 199 -24.56 -1.74 2.40
CA GLY A 199 -25.12 -0.43 2.74
C GLY A 199 -24.15 0.76 2.58
N LEU A 200 -22.84 0.53 2.48
CA LEU A 200 -21.83 1.58 2.29
C LEU A 200 -21.52 1.83 0.81
N LEU A 201 -20.89 2.96 0.50
CA LEU A 201 -20.42 3.29 -0.83
C LEU A 201 -19.50 2.21 -1.43
N HIS A 202 -19.54 2.08 -2.76
CA HIS A 202 -18.65 1.20 -3.50
C HIS A 202 -18.23 1.89 -4.80
N THR A 203 -17.50 2.99 -4.67
CA THR A 203 -17.21 3.89 -5.80
C THR A 203 -15.90 3.54 -6.51
N SER A 204 -14.93 3.00 -5.78
CA SER A 204 -13.53 2.84 -6.22
C SER A 204 -12.89 4.17 -6.70
N GLY A 205 -13.36 5.29 -6.16
CA GLY A 205 -13.00 6.64 -6.60
C GLY A 205 -13.47 7.03 -8.01
N ILE A 206 -14.35 6.26 -8.65
CA ILE A 206 -14.82 6.49 -10.03
C ILE A 206 -16.07 7.36 -10.02
N TRP A 207 -16.02 8.54 -10.64
CA TRP A 207 -17.11 9.53 -10.62
C TRP A 207 -18.49 8.97 -11.01
N ASN A 208 -18.54 8.11 -12.02
CA ASN A 208 -19.79 7.48 -12.49
C ASN A 208 -20.40 6.51 -11.46
N ARG A 209 -19.62 6.08 -10.45
CA ARG A 209 -20.03 5.18 -9.37
C ARG A 209 -20.27 5.88 -8.04
N ARG A 210 -20.23 7.22 -7.99
CA ARG A 210 -20.31 8.02 -6.75
C ARG A 210 -21.53 7.75 -5.84
N ASN A 211 -22.62 7.23 -6.42
CA ASN A 211 -23.85 6.90 -5.68
C ASN A 211 -24.09 5.38 -5.56
N ILE A 212 -23.16 4.54 -6.01
CA ILE A 212 -23.29 3.09 -5.90
C ILE A 212 -23.02 2.69 -4.46
N ARG A 213 -23.94 1.95 -3.86
CA ARG A 213 -23.79 1.31 -2.55
C ARG A 213 -23.71 -0.20 -2.69
N GLY A 214 -23.02 -0.85 -1.75
CA GLY A 214 -22.90 -2.29 -1.68
C GLY A 214 -24.25 -2.94 -1.34
N ASP A 215 -24.68 -3.87 -2.18
CA ASP A 215 -25.87 -4.70 -1.98
C ASP A 215 -25.65 -5.78 -0.91
N LYS A 216 -24.41 -6.24 -0.79
CA LYS A 216 -23.93 -7.21 0.20
C LYS A 216 -22.44 -7.04 0.42
N ASP A 217 -21.93 -7.65 1.47
CA ASP A 217 -20.49 -7.72 1.71
C ASP A 217 -19.75 -8.47 0.59
N ALA A 218 -18.54 -8.01 0.25
CA ALA A 218 -17.60 -8.81 -0.51
C ALA A 218 -17.17 -10.04 0.30
N ARG A 219 -16.73 -11.11 -0.37
CA ARG A 219 -16.36 -12.37 0.30
C ARG A 219 -15.34 -12.19 1.43
N ALA A 220 -14.37 -11.29 1.27
CA ALA A 220 -13.41 -10.97 2.32
C ALA A 220 -14.08 -10.35 3.56
N MET A 221 -15.03 -9.44 3.36
CA MET A 221 -15.76 -8.79 4.46
C MET A 221 -16.72 -9.76 5.16
N GLU A 222 -17.38 -10.66 4.42
CA GLU A 222 -18.18 -11.74 5.00
C GLU A 222 -17.34 -12.63 5.94
N LEU A 223 -16.12 -12.98 5.52
CA LEU A 223 -15.19 -13.78 6.32
C LEU A 223 -14.74 -13.04 7.58
N MET A 224 -14.44 -11.74 7.47
CA MET A 224 -14.09 -10.91 8.62
C MET A 224 -15.24 -10.79 9.62
N ARG A 225 -16.47 -10.57 9.15
CA ARG A 225 -17.66 -10.57 10.01
C ARG A 225 -17.89 -11.91 10.68
N ARG A 226 -17.72 -13.02 9.94
CA ARG A 226 -17.82 -14.37 10.51
C ARG A 226 -16.79 -14.61 11.62
N ALA A 227 -15.58 -14.10 11.43
CA ALA A 227 -14.52 -14.08 12.43
C ALA A 227 -14.78 -13.11 13.60
N GLY A 228 -15.91 -12.38 13.57
CA GLY A 228 -16.38 -11.52 14.65
C GLY A 228 -15.95 -10.05 14.55
N ALA A 229 -15.24 -9.65 13.49
CA ALA A 229 -14.83 -8.27 13.28
C ALA A 229 -16.01 -7.37 12.89
N ILE A 230 -15.90 -6.08 13.17
CA ILE A 230 -16.94 -5.07 12.97
C ILE A 230 -16.50 -4.03 11.93
N PRO A 231 -16.95 -4.13 10.67
CA PRO A 231 -16.72 -3.08 9.68
C PRO A 231 -17.38 -1.77 10.13
N PHE A 232 -16.63 -0.69 10.27
CA PHE A 232 -17.17 0.59 10.76
C PHE A 232 -16.97 1.77 9.81
N ALA A 233 -15.99 1.72 8.91
CA ALA A 233 -15.64 2.81 8.01
C ALA A 233 -15.08 2.31 6.68
N LEU A 234 -15.33 3.07 5.61
CA LEU A 234 -14.63 2.97 4.33
C LEU A 234 -13.55 4.02 4.22
N THR A 235 -12.41 3.64 3.64
CA THR A 235 -11.28 4.55 3.44
C THR A 235 -11.08 4.95 2.00
N ASN A 236 -10.49 6.13 1.83
CA ASN A 236 -10.23 6.73 0.53
C ASN A 236 -9.22 5.89 -0.28
N VAL A 237 -9.39 5.93 -1.60
CA VAL A 237 -8.54 5.22 -2.56
C VAL A 237 -8.13 6.16 -3.69
N SER A 238 -7.07 5.79 -4.41
CA SER A 238 -6.84 6.37 -5.74
C SER A 238 -8.01 6.07 -6.67
N GLU A 239 -8.31 6.96 -7.61
CA GLU A 239 -9.25 6.67 -8.68
C GLU A 239 -8.89 5.37 -9.42
N CYS A 240 -9.88 4.48 -9.60
CA CYS A 240 -9.73 3.12 -10.12
C CYS A 240 -8.77 2.21 -9.33
N CYS A 241 -8.30 2.65 -8.16
CA CYS A 241 -7.19 2.06 -7.42
C CYS A 241 -5.87 2.00 -8.22
N MET A 242 -5.67 2.89 -9.17
CA MET A 242 -4.55 2.85 -10.14
C MET A 242 -3.61 4.06 -10.02
N TRP A 243 -3.23 4.42 -8.79
CA TRP A 243 -2.23 5.46 -8.56
C TRP A 243 -1.49 5.26 -7.24
N TRP A 244 -0.30 5.85 -7.13
CA TRP A 244 0.52 5.90 -5.92
C TRP A 244 0.13 7.00 -4.91
N GLU A 245 -0.94 7.74 -5.16
CA GLU A 245 -1.51 8.73 -4.23
C GLU A 245 -3.03 8.53 -4.15
N SER A 246 -3.58 8.59 -2.95
CA SER A 246 -5.02 8.41 -2.71
C SER A 246 -5.74 9.74 -2.88
N VAL A 247 -5.95 10.06 -4.16
CA VAL A 247 -6.73 11.20 -4.65
C VAL A 247 -7.71 10.69 -5.70
N ASN A 248 -8.95 11.17 -5.62
CA ASN A 248 -9.97 10.96 -6.64
C ASN A 248 -10.92 12.16 -6.70
N THR A 249 -11.77 12.18 -7.72
CA THR A 249 -12.70 13.29 -8.00
C THR A 249 -13.89 13.37 -7.05
N ILE A 250 -14.19 12.31 -6.30
CA ILE A 250 -15.36 12.21 -5.42
C ILE A 250 -15.04 12.74 -4.03
N HIS A 251 -13.97 12.21 -3.44
CA HIS A 251 -13.60 12.44 -2.05
C HIS A 251 -12.39 13.38 -1.91
N GLY A 252 -11.71 13.71 -3.01
CA GLY A 252 -10.49 14.50 -2.98
C GLY A 252 -9.29 13.71 -2.47
N ARG A 253 -8.32 14.42 -1.87
CA ARG A 253 -7.03 13.88 -1.45
C ARG A 253 -7.00 13.55 0.05
N SER A 254 -6.45 12.39 0.40
CA SER A 254 -6.06 12.07 1.77
C SER A 254 -4.67 12.63 2.13
N ARG A 255 -4.48 13.07 3.38
CA ARG A 255 -3.24 13.69 3.86
C ARG A 255 -2.52 12.81 4.87
N ASN A 256 -1.19 12.89 4.88
CA ASN A 256 -0.37 12.02 5.71
C ASN A 256 -0.45 12.42 7.20
N PRO A 257 -0.72 11.48 8.12
CA PRO A 257 -0.83 11.77 9.55
C PRO A 257 0.46 12.33 10.16
N TYR A 258 1.64 11.93 9.64
CA TYR A 258 2.93 12.43 10.12
C TYR A 258 3.24 13.86 9.66
N ASP A 259 2.72 14.27 8.50
CA ASP A 259 2.89 15.61 7.93
C ASP A 259 1.82 15.83 6.85
N ALA A 260 0.82 16.67 7.12
CA ALA A 260 -0.32 16.87 6.21
C ALA A 260 0.05 17.47 4.84
N ASN A 261 1.29 17.94 4.64
CA ASN A 261 1.82 18.36 3.35
C ASN A 261 2.41 17.21 2.51
N ARG A 262 2.41 15.98 3.03
CA ARG A 262 2.93 14.78 2.36
C ARG A 262 1.81 13.87 1.87
N ILE A 263 2.16 13.09 0.85
CA ILE A 263 1.30 12.06 0.29
C ILE A 263 1.07 10.93 1.31
N VAL A 264 -0.10 10.28 1.24
CA VAL A 264 -0.38 9.06 2.03
C VAL A 264 0.06 7.78 1.30
N GLY A 265 0.45 7.92 0.04
CA GLY A 265 0.69 6.79 -0.84
C GLY A 265 -0.60 6.29 -1.50
N GLY A 266 -0.51 5.17 -2.20
CA GLY A 266 -1.62 4.65 -2.98
C GLY A 266 -1.36 3.23 -3.49
N SER A 267 -2.40 2.50 -3.90
CA SER A 267 -3.77 3.02 -4.05
C SER A 267 -4.65 2.99 -2.80
N SER A 268 -4.11 2.53 -1.67
CA SER A 268 -4.79 2.51 -0.37
C SER A 268 -4.06 3.30 0.69
N GLY A 269 -3.75 4.54 0.34
CA GLY A 269 -3.27 5.52 1.29
C GLY A 269 -4.33 5.93 2.30
N GLY A 270 -5.64 5.79 2.02
CA GLY A 270 -6.68 5.98 3.04
C GLY A 270 -6.55 5.00 4.21
N GLU A 271 -6.38 3.70 3.91
CA GLU A 271 -6.08 2.67 4.93
C GLU A 271 -4.78 2.96 5.67
N GLY A 272 -3.69 3.24 4.93
CA GLY A 272 -2.40 3.54 5.54
C GLY A 272 -2.44 4.80 6.41
N CYS A 273 -3.23 5.78 6.03
CA CYS A 273 -3.46 7.00 6.78
C CYS A 273 -4.21 6.71 8.09
N ILE A 274 -5.37 6.06 8.03
CA ILE A 274 -6.20 5.90 9.23
C ILE A 274 -5.56 4.96 10.25
N GLN A 275 -4.78 3.96 9.81
CA GLN A 275 -4.04 3.08 10.72
C GLN A 275 -2.84 3.76 11.39
N ALA A 276 -2.28 4.81 10.78
CA ALA A 276 -1.17 5.57 11.33
C ALA A 276 -1.61 6.81 12.13
N ALA A 277 -2.91 7.16 12.10
CA ALA A 277 -3.50 8.30 12.77
C ALA A 277 -4.08 7.94 14.14
#